data_AF-A0A7Y4U6G6-F1
#
_entry.id   AF-A0A7Y4U6G6-F1
#
_cell.length_a   1.000
_cell.length_b   1.000
_cell.length_c   1.000
_cell.angle_alpha   90.00
_cell.angle_beta   90.00
_cell.angle_gamma   90.00
#
_symmetry.space_group_name_H-M   'P 1'
#
loop_
_entity.id
_entity.type
_entity.pdbx_description
1 polymer ?
#
loop_
_entity_poly.entity_id
_entity_poly.type
_entity_poly.pdbx_seq_one_letter_code
_entity_poly.pdbx_strand_id
1 'polypeptide(L)'
;MEKRKPAYSLAAIQKAFNGVNSLGLATTASAFRGAQEAGLSRDDMITVIQSLRVTDFIKSMTAYGDAHHWQDVYHARIHNLALYVKFTQQPDGTYVLLSCKEK
;
A
#
# COMPACT_ATOMS: atom_id res chain seq x y z
N MET A 1 9.33 9.79 12.45
CA MET A 1 10.47 10.14 11.56
C MET A 1 10.10 9.85 10.10
N GLU A 2 10.80 10.45 9.14
CA GLU A 2 10.58 10.23 7.70
C GLU A 2 11.91 9.98 6.98
N LYS A 3 11.92 9.11 5.96
CA LYS A 3 13.07 8.86 5.08
C LYS A 3 12.65 8.79 3.60
N ARG A 4 13.60 9.09 2.70
CA ARG A 4 13.42 9.07 1.23
C ARG A 4 13.84 7.76 0.56
N LYS A 5 13.95 6.68 1.33
CA LYS A 5 14.18 5.33 0.82
C LYS A 5 13.06 4.42 1.31
N PRO A 6 12.50 3.54 0.47
CA PRO A 6 11.54 2.54 0.92
C PRO A 6 12.11 1.75 2.10
N ALA A 7 11.27 1.48 3.11
CA ALA A 7 11.62 0.52 4.15
C ALA A 7 11.53 -0.91 3.63
N TYR A 8 10.65 -1.15 2.66
CA TYR A 8 10.34 -2.47 2.14
C TYR A 8 10.62 -2.58 0.65
N SER A 9 10.90 -3.81 0.19
CA SER A 9 11.06 -4.09 -1.23
C SER A 9 9.71 -4.03 -1.94
N LEU A 10 9.59 -3.17 -2.96
CA LEU A 10 8.39 -3.10 -3.79
C LEU A 10 8.05 -4.45 -4.43
N ALA A 11 9.06 -5.18 -4.90
CA ALA A 11 8.87 -6.52 -5.47
C ALA A 11 8.32 -7.52 -4.44
N ALA A 12 8.71 -7.39 -3.16
CA ALA A 12 8.18 -8.24 -2.10
C ALA A 12 6.73 -7.89 -1.76
N ILE A 13 6.38 -6.59 -1.76
CA ILE A 13 5.00 -6.12 -1.62
C ILE A 13 4.15 -6.68 -2.77
N GLN A 14 4.58 -6.51 -4.03
CA GLN A 14 3.87 -7.03 -5.20
C GLN A 14 3.66 -8.54 -5.13
N LYS A 15 4.70 -9.30 -4.72
CA LYS A 15 4.57 -10.74 -4.51
C LYS A 15 3.53 -11.10 -3.45
N ALA A 16 3.42 -10.32 -2.38
CA ALA A 16 2.44 -10.55 -1.31
C ALA A 16 1.00 -10.26 -1.74
N PHE A 17 0.78 -9.29 -2.64
CA PHE A 17 -0.54 -8.86 -3.11
C PHE A 17 -0.83 -9.32 -4.55
N ASN A 18 -0.63 -10.60 -4.86
CA ASN A 18 -0.78 -11.16 -6.20
C ASN A 18 -2.16 -11.79 -6.49
N GLY A 19 -3.13 -11.68 -5.58
CA GLY A 19 -4.46 -12.26 -5.75
C GLY A 19 -5.48 -11.78 -4.72
N VAL A 20 -6.76 -12.05 -4.97
CA VAL A 20 -7.88 -11.57 -4.14
C VAL A 20 -7.83 -12.13 -2.71
N ASN A 21 -7.43 -13.39 -2.55
CA ASN A 21 -7.32 -14.03 -1.25
C ASN A 21 -6.23 -13.38 -0.38
N SER A 22 -5.05 -13.12 -0.95
CA SER A 22 -3.96 -12.46 -0.24
C SER A 22 -4.28 -10.99 0.06
N LEU A 23 -4.95 -10.29 -0.86
CA LEU A 23 -5.45 -8.94 -0.62
C LEU A 23 -6.43 -8.90 0.56
N GLY A 24 -7.40 -9.82 0.62
CA GLY A 24 -8.45 -9.83 1.65
C GLY A 24 -7.91 -9.99 3.07
N LEU A 25 -6.89 -10.83 3.27
CA LEU A 25 -6.26 -11.07 4.57
C LEU A 25 -5.33 -9.93 5.01
N ALA A 26 -4.74 -9.23 4.04
CA ALA A 26 -3.67 -8.26 4.25
C ALA A 26 -4.11 -6.80 4.03
N THR A 27 -5.40 -6.50 3.97
CA THR A 27 -5.92 -5.15 3.77
C THR A 27 -6.71 -4.69 4.98
N THR A 28 -6.42 -3.50 5.50
CA THR A 28 -7.21 -2.94 6.61
C THR A 28 -8.61 -2.54 6.15
N ALA A 29 -9.57 -2.53 7.07
CA ALA A 29 -10.93 -2.09 6.77
C ALA A 29 -10.98 -0.64 6.25
N SER A 30 -10.10 0.24 6.75
CA SER A 30 -10.00 1.63 6.29
C SER A 30 -9.41 1.74 4.87
N ALA A 31 -8.41 0.93 4.53
CA ALA A 31 -7.87 0.87 3.17
C ALA A 31 -8.92 0.34 2.18
N PHE A 32 -9.65 -0.70 2.58
CA PHE A 32 -10.72 -1.26 1.75
C PHE A 32 -11.85 -0.25 1.54
N ARG A 33 -12.33 0.42 2.60
CA ARG A 33 -13.36 1.46 2.48
C ARG A 33 -12.90 2.60 1.58
N GLY A 34 -11.67 3.11 1.76
CA GLY A 34 -11.15 4.20 0.92
C GLY A 34 -11.02 3.81 -0.56
N ALA A 35 -10.69 2.54 -0.86
CA ALA A 35 -10.70 2.04 -2.22
C ALA A 35 -12.14 1.98 -2.80
N GLN A 36 -13.12 1.53 -2.02
CA GLN A 36 -14.52 1.51 -2.44
C GLN A 36 -15.09 2.91 -2.67
N GLU A 37 -14.74 3.88 -1.81
CA GLU A 37 -15.11 5.30 -1.97
C GLU A 37 -14.53 5.89 -3.26
N ALA A 38 -13.34 5.45 -3.67
CA ALA A 38 -12.72 5.80 -4.95
C ALA A 38 -13.26 4.97 -6.14
N GLY A 39 -14.29 4.13 -5.93
CA GLY A 39 -14.90 3.31 -6.98
C GLY A 39 -14.07 2.11 -7.43
N LEU A 40 -13.10 1.66 -6.63
CA LEU A 40 -12.21 0.55 -6.97
C LEU A 40 -12.76 -0.80 -6.51
N SER A 41 -12.70 -1.79 -7.39
CA SER A 41 -12.90 -3.20 -7.04
C SER A 41 -11.66 -3.81 -6.38
N ARG A 42 -11.77 -5.06 -5.89
CA ARG A 42 -10.60 -5.80 -5.37
C ARG A 42 -9.56 -6.05 -6.46
N ASP A 43 -9.99 -6.32 -7.68
CA ASP A 43 -9.10 -6.55 -8.82
C ASP A 43 -8.40 -5.24 -9.23
N ASP A 44 -9.09 -4.10 -9.13
CA ASP A 44 -8.48 -2.79 -9.32
C ASP A 44 -7.40 -2.52 -8.28
N MET A 45 -7.65 -2.86 -7.00
CA MET A 45 -6.65 -2.72 -5.94
C MET A 45 -5.40 -3.58 -6.22
N ILE A 46 -5.57 -4.82 -6.67
CA ILE A 46 -4.44 -5.67 -7.07
C ILE A 46 -3.71 -5.03 -8.25
N THR A 47 -4.43 -4.59 -9.27
CA THR A 47 -3.86 -3.93 -10.45
C THR A 47 -3.05 -2.68 -10.07
N VAL A 48 -3.59 -1.85 -9.17
CA VAL A 48 -2.89 -0.70 -8.59
C VAL A 48 -1.56 -1.13 -7.97
N ILE A 49 -1.57 -2.13 -7.08
CA ILE A 49 -0.36 -2.58 -6.37
C ILE A 49 0.67 -3.18 -7.36
N GLN A 50 0.21 -4.00 -8.32
CA GLN A 50 1.07 -4.62 -9.32
C GLN A 50 1.65 -3.60 -10.32
N SER A 51 0.97 -2.48 -10.57
CA SER A 51 1.44 -1.43 -11.48
C SER A 51 2.42 -0.44 -10.85
N LEU A 52 2.59 -0.45 -9.53
CA LEU A 52 3.53 0.43 -8.83
C LEU A 52 4.96 0.26 -9.35
N ARG A 53 5.68 1.37 -9.45
CA ARG A 53 7.11 1.42 -9.76
C ARG A 53 7.87 2.09 -8.63
N VAL A 54 9.18 1.87 -8.60
CA VAL A 54 10.06 2.52 -7.62
C VAL A 54 9.99 4.05 -7.70
N THR A 55 9.75 4.61 -8.89
CA THR A 55 9.57 6.05 -9.12
C THR A 55 8.30 6.62 -8.49
N ASP A 56 7.33 5.75 -8.18
CA ASP A 56 6.06 6.15 -7.59
C ASP A 56 6.16 6.25 -6.05
N PHE A 57 7.30 5.86 -5.47
CA PHE A 57 7.59 6.02 -4.05
C PHE A 57 7.69 7.50 -3.67
N ILE A 58 6.98 7.88 -2.61
CA ILE A 58 7.00 9.24 -2.09
C ILE A 58 7.94 9.32 -0.88
N LYS A 59 7.69 8.46 0.11
CA LYS A 59 8.41 8.48 1.39
C LYS A 59 8.11 7.24 2.21
N SER A 60 8.96 7.01 3.20
CA SER A 60 8.70 6.06 4.27
C SER A 60 8.63 6.83 5.57
N MET A 61 7.59 6.60 6.38
CA MET A 61 7.39 7.27 7.65
C MET A 61 7.10 6.27 8.77
N THR A 62 7.53 6.56 9.99
CA THR A 62 7.20 5.71 11.15
C THR A 62 5.75 5.91 11.58
N ALA A 63 5.13 4.88 12.14
CA ALA A 63 3.86 5.01 12.83
C ALA A 63 3.97 5.99 14.01
N TYR A 64 2.84 6.59 14.40
CA TYR A 64 2.81 7.44 15.58
C TYR A 64 3.02 6.57 16.84
N GLY A 65 3.96 6.95 17.70
CA GLY A 65 4.27 6.21 18.92
C GLY A 65 5.13 4.95 18.74
N ASP A 66 5.47 4.56 17.50
CA ASP A 66 6.36 3.42 17.23
C ASP A 66 7.37 3.74 16.11
N ALA A 67 8.63 3.93 16.49
CA ALA A 67 9.72 4.27 15.58
C ALA A 67 10.25 3.06 14.78
N HIS A 68 9.89 1.83 15.14
CA HIS A 68 10.31 0.61 14.45
C HIS A 68 9.34 0.22 13.32
N HIS A 69 8.09 0.69 13.40
CA HIS A 69 7.06 0.35 12.44
C HIS A 69 7.02 1.38 11.30
N TRP A 70 7.56 1.01 10.14
CA TRP A 70 7.62 1.87 8.96
C TRP A 70 6.40 1.71 8.06
N GLN A 71 6.06 2.79 7.36
CA GLN A 71 4.96 2.87 6.41
C GLN A 71 5.48 3.47 5.12
N ASP A 72 5.54 2.66 4.06
CA ASP A 72 5.94 3.13 2.74
C ASP A 72 4.73 3.70 2.01
N VAL A 73 4.87 4.94 1.52
CA VAL A 73 3.82 5.69 0.82
C VAL A 73 4.17 5.78 -0.65
N TYR A 74 3.25 5.37 -1.51
CA TYR A 74 3.37 5.46 -2.96
C TYR A 74 2.22 6.28 -3.54
N HIS A 75 2.50 6.90 -4.69
CA HIS A 75 1.51 7.58 -5.52
C HIS A 75 1.14 6.68 -6.71
N ALA A 76 -0.02 6.05 -6.64
CA ALA A 76 -0.48 5.16 -7.69
C ALA A 76 -1.43 5.85 -8.67
N ARG A 77 -1.58 5.26 -9.85
CA ARG A 77 -2.57 5.69 -10.84
C ARG A 77 -3.31 4.49 -11.40
N ILE A 78 -4.62 4.63 -11.54
CA ILE A 78 -5.46 3.66 -12.23
C ILE A 78 -6.59 4.42 -12.91
N HIS A 79 -6.90 4.06 -14.15
CA HIS A 79 -7.81 4.81 -14.99
C HIS A 79 -7.38 6.30 -15.04
N ASN A 80 -8.20 7.20 -14.49
CA ASN A 80 -7.92 8.63 -14.36
C ASN A 80 -7.77 9.08 -12.89
N LEU A 81 -7.67 8.14 -11.94
CA LEU A 81 -7.54 8.43 -10.52
C LEU A 81 -6.09 8.45 -10.09
N ALA A 82 -5.76 9.38 -9.20
CA ALA A 82 -4.50 9.43 -8.48
C ALA A 82 -4.75 8.97 -7.04
N LEU A 83 -3.96 8.02 -6.55
CA LEU A 83 -4.16 7.41 -5.25
C LEU A 83 -2.91 7.56 -4.37
N TYR A 84 -3.11 7.75 -3.08
CA TYR A 84 -2.10 7.43 -2.08
C TYR A 84 -2.35 6.04 -1.51
N VAL A 85 -1.35 5.16 -1.68
CA VAL A 85 -1.35 3.84 -1.07
C VAL A 85 -0.23 3.74 -0.05
N LYS A 86 -0.51 3.08 1.08
CA LYS A 86 0.45 2.91 2.18
C LYS A 86 0.60 1.45 2.55
N PHE A 87 1.83 0.97 2.60
CA PHE A 87 2.15 -0.39 3.01
C PHE A 87 2.95 -0.39 4.30
N THR A 88 2.75 -1.43 5.10
CA THR A 88 3.62 -1.75 6.22
C THR A 88 3.89 -3.25 6.26
N GLN A 89 4.79 -3.67 7.15
CA GLN A 89 5.09 -5.07 7.40
C GLN A 89 4.88 -5.36 8.89
N GLN A 90 4.13 -6.41 9.18
CA GLN A 90 3.96 -6.92 10.54
C GLN A 90 5.23 -7.65 11.02
N PRO A 91 5.39 -7.85 12.35
CA PRO A 91 6.56 -8.54 12.91
C PRO A 91 6.79 -9.96 12.38
N ASP A 92 5.72 -10.63 11.92
CA ASP A 92 5.76 -11.96 11.30
C ASP A 92 6.23 -11.95 9.82
N GLY A 93 6.50 -10.76 9.27
CA GLY A 93 6.92 -10.57 7.89
C GLY A 93 5.76 -10.34 6.90
N THR A 94 4.51 -10.40 7.35
CA THR A 94 3.33 -10.19 6.49
C THR A 94 3.20 -8.72 6.10
N TYR A 95 3.05 -8.45 4.79
CA TYR A 95 2.77 -7.09 4.32
C TYR A 95 1.30 -6.75 4.47
N VAL A 96 0.99 -5.50 4.83
CA VAL A 96 -0.37 -5.01 5.00
C VAL A 96 -0.58 -3.72 4.21
N LEU A 97 -1.66 -3.65 3.44
CA LEU A 97 -2.15 -2.42 2.83
C LEU A 97 -2.90 -1.63 3.90
N LEU A 98 -2.25 -0.57 4.39
CA LEU A 98 -2.71 0.23 5.52
C LEU A 98 -3.72 1.30 5.12
N SER A 99 -3.57 1.87 3.91
CA SER A 99 -4.44 2.92 3.37
C SER A 99 -4.45 2.85 1.85
N CYS A 100 -5.62 3.09 1.25
CA CYS A 100 -5.82 3.37 -0.17
C CYS A 100 -6.83 4.50 -0.23
N LYS A 101 -6.42 5.67 -0.72
CA LYS A 101 -7.27 6.87 -0.80
C LYS A 101 -6.98 7.63 -2.08
N GLU A 102 -8.00 8.25 -2.64
CA GLU A 102 -7.79 9.26 -3.68
C GLU A 102 -6.92 10.41 -3.14
N LYS A 103 -6.09 10.95 -4.02
CA LYS A 103 -5.11 12.00 -3.72
C LYS A 103 -5.76 13.36 -3.53
#